data_AF-A0A6G2D6M0-F1
#
_entry.id   AF-A0A6G2D6M0-F1
#
_cell.length_a   1.000
_cell.length_b   1.000
_cell.length_c   1.000
_cell.angle_alpha   90.00
_cell.angle_beta   90.00
_cell.angle_gamma   90.00
#
_symmetry.space_group_name_H-M   'P 1'
#
loop_
_entity.id
_entity.type
_entity.pdbx_description
1 polymer ?
#
loop_
_entity_poly.entity_id
_entity_poly.type
_entity_poly.pdbx_seq_one_letter_code
_entity_poly.pdbx_strand_id
1 'polypeptide(L)'
;PISDDVEIVSPIGKQIYVQALKAEHEQLDHIAGIGYRKALEFFVKDFSIVTNPDDEDKIIKMSLKQVIEKYIKDEDLKTFALASAYIGNDEGHYYRNNPDKGFT
;
A
#
# COMPACT_ATOMS: atom_id res chain seq x y z
N PRO A 1 11.12 -11.88 6.86
CA PRO A 1 10.73 -10.88 7.89
C PRO A 1 10.83 -9.47 7.31
N ILE A 2 9.85 -8.60 7.58
CA ILE A 2 9.93 -7.18 7.19
C ILE A 2 10.99 -6.47 8.04
N SER A 3 11.72 -5.50 7.46
CA SER A 3 12.79 -4.77 8.17
C SER A 3 12.26 -4.02 9.39
N ASP A 4 13.08 -3.91 10.44
CA ASP A 4 12.77 -3.12 11.63
C ASP A 4 12.74 -1.61 11.33
N ASP A 5 13.44 -1.16 10.29
CA ASP A 5 13.39 0.25 9.85
C ASP A 5 11.97 0.68 9.43
N VAL A 6 11.16 -0.27 8.94
CA VAL A 6 9.76 -0.02 8.59
C VAL A 6 8.92 0.24 9.83
N GLU A 7 9.27 -0.34 10.98
CA GLU A 7 8.56 -0.07 12.24
C GLU A 7 8.79 1.36 12.74
N ILE A 8 9.99 1.90 12.50
CA ILE A 8 10.35 3.27 12.86
C ILE A 8 9.50 4.26 12.05
N VAL A 9 9.34 4.00 10.75
CA VAL A 9 8.62 4.91 9.83
C VAL A 9 7.11 4.70 9.87
N SER A 10 6.64 3.45 9.91
CA SER A 10 5.22 3.08 9.75
C SER A 10 4.83 1.93 10.68
N PRO A 11 4.75 2.16 12.01
CA PRO A 11 4.46 1.12 12.99
C PRO A 11 3.08 0.50 12.77
N ILE A 12 2.07 1.31 12.43
CA ILE A 12 0.72 0.83 12.11
C ILE A 12 0.70 0.10 10.77
N GLY A 13 1.43 0.58 9.76
CA GLY A 13 1.58 -0.13 8.50
C GLY A 13 2.17 -1.53 8.69
N LYS A 14 3.21 -1.67 9.52
CA LYS A 14 3.81 -2.97 9.87
C LYS A 14 2.81 -3.89 10.55
N GLN A 15 2.02 -3.39 11.50
CA GLN A 15 0.99 -4.18 12.17
C GLN A 15 -0.05 -4.73 11.18
N ILE A 16 -0.53 -3.88 10.26
CA ILE A 16 -1.50 -4.27 9.23
C ILE A 16 -0.88 -5.31 8.29
N TYR A 17 0.37 -5.11 7.85
CA TYR A 17 1.09 -6.07 7.01
C TYR A 17 1.21 -7.44 7.68
N VAL A 18 1.56 -7.48 8.97
CA VAL A 18 1.66 -8.76 9.72
C VAL A 18 0.30 -9.43 9.85
N GLN A 19 -0.79 -8.68 10.02
CA GLN A 19 -2.15 -9.25 10.03
C GLN A 19 -2.54 -9.81 8.66
N ALA A 20 -2.21 -9.10 7.57
CA ALA A 20 -2.44 -9.56 6.21
C ALA A 20 -1.64 -10.84 5.91
N LEU A 21 -0.39 -10.90 6.34
CA LEU A 21 0.47 -12.08 6.22
C LEU A 21 -0.08 -13.29 6.98
N LYS A 22 -0.61 -13.08 8.19
CA LYS A 22 -1.31 -14.15 8.93
C LYS A 22 -2.54 -14.63 8.17
N ALA A 23 -3.35 -13.73 7.62
CA ALA A 23 -4.51 -14.11 6.82
C ALA A 23 -4.11 -14.92 5.57
N GLU A 24 -3.03 -14.53 4.89
CA GLU A 24 -2.48 -15.28 3.75
C GLU A 24 -2.00 -16.68 4.15
N HIS A 25 -1.29 -16.81 5.27
CA HIS A 25 -0.85 -18.11 5.78
C HIS A 25 -2.02 -19.05 6.10
N GLU A 26 -3.15 -18.50 6.52
CA GLU A 26 -4.40 -19.22 6.78
C GLU A 26 -5.27 -19.37 5.50
N GLN A 27 -4.77 -19.01 4.33
CA GLN A 27 -5.47 -19.08 3.02
C GLN A 27 -6.77 -18.26 2.99
N LEU A 28 -6.83 -17.18 3.78
CA LEU A 28 -7.95 -16.24 3.82
C LEU A 28 -7.75 -15.13 2.77
N ASP A 29 -7.65 -15.52 1.51
CA ASP A 29 -7.17 -14.66 0.41
C ASP A 29 -7.96 -13.34 0.27
N HIS A 30 -9.28 -13.39 0.42
CA HIS A 30 -10.15 -12.20 0.37
C HIS A 30 -9.91 -11.19 1.51
N ILE A 31 -9.32 -11.62 2.62
CA ILE A 31 -8.95 -10.76 3.74
C ILE A 31 -7.50 -10.31 3.59
N ALA A 32 -6.61 -11.22 3.18
CA ALA A 32 -5.19 -10.94 2.97
C ALA A 32 -4.98 -9.81 1.97
N GLY A 33 -5.65 -9.87 0.80
CA GLY A 33 -5.52 -8.84 -0.25
C GLY A 33 -5.89 -7.43 0.23
N ILE A 34 -7.01 -7.30 0.95
CA ILE A 34 -7.45 -6.02 1.53
C ILE A 34 -6.46 -5.52 2.59
N GLY A 35 -5.95 -6.44 3.42
CA GLY A 35 -4.93 -6.14 4.41
C GLY A 35 -3.65 -5.59 3.78
N TYR A 36 -3.14 -6.25 2.74
CA TYR A 36 -1.95 -5.80 2.01
C TYR A 36 -2.17 -4.44 1.32
N ARG A 37 -3.34 -4.22 0.72
CA ARG A 37 -3.67 -2.92 0.12
C ARG A 37 -3.70 -1.79 1.15
N LYS A 38 -4.20 -2.07 2.36
CA LYS A 38 -4.20 -1.10 3.46
C LYS A 38 -2.78 -0.84 3.97
N ALA A 39 -1.96 -1.88 4.14
CA ALA A 39 -0.56 -1.73 4.55
C ALA A 39 0.24 -0.85 3.57
N LEU A 40 0.06 -1.07 2.26
CA LEU A 40 0.70 -0.26 1.22
C LEU A 40 0.38 1.24 1.36
N GLU A 41 -0.87 1.57 1.71
CA GLU A 41 -1.24 2.97 1.90
C GLU A 41 -0.50 3.64 3.06
N PHE A 42 -0.39 2.94 4.19
CA PHE A 42 0.39 3.42 5.33
C PHE A 42 1.86 3.57 4.98
N PHE A 43 2.48 2.56 4.37
CA PHE A 43 3.90 2.62 4.01
C PHE A 43 4.22 3.80 3.09
N VAL A 44 3.40 4.01 2.04
CA VAL A 44 3.64 5.11 1.10
C VAL A 44 3.39 6.47 1.73
N LYS A 45 2.29 6.63 2.49
CA LYS A 45 1.94 7.92 3.10
C LYS A 45 2.91 8.29 4.21
N ASP A 46 3.21 7.36 5.12
CA ASP A 46 4.12 7.61 6.24
C ASP A 46 5.52 7.97 5.74
N PHE A 47 6.04 7.23 4.75
CA PHE A 47 7.32 7.55 4.12
C PHE A 47 7.30 8.93 3.42
N SER A 48 6.20 9.26 2.73
CA SER A 48 6.05 10.56 2.08
C SER A 48 6.00 11.70 3.09
N ILE A 49 5.38 11.51 4.25
CA ILE A 49 5.32 12.50 5.35
C ILE A 49 6.71 12.70 5.95
N VAL A 50 7.43 11.62 6.27
CA VAL A 50 8.79 11.69 6.83
C VAL A 50 9.75 12.45 5.89
N THR A 51 9.57 12.28 4.58
CA THR A 51 10.42 12.95 3.57
C THR A 51 9.92 14.33 3.13
N ASN A 52 8.67 14.70 3.46
CA ASN A 52 8.03 15.96 3.08
C ASN A 52 7.13 16.49 4.23
N PRO A 53 7.70 16.83 5.40
CA PRO A 53 6.91 17.13 6.61
C PRO A 53 5.97 18.34 6.44
N ASP A 54 6.35 19.34 5.65
CA ASP A 54 5.52 20.54 5.39
C ASP A 54 4.23 20.23 4.61
N ASP A 55 4.14 19.04 4.01
CA ASP A 55 3.01 18.59 3.20
C ASP A 55 2.15 17.54 3.93
N GLU A 56 2.38 17.25 5.22
CA GLU A 56 1.69 16.21 6.00
C GLU A 56 0.15 16.27 5.84
N ASP A 57 -0.45 17.42 6.13
CA ASP A 57 -1.90 17.65 6.03
C ASP A 57 -2.44 17.39 4.61
N LYS A 58 -1.62 17.62 3.58
CA LYS A 58 -2.00 17.37 2.18
C LYS A 58 -1.91 15.87 1.89
N ILE A 59 -0.82 15.22 2.29
CA ILE A 59 -0.57 13.79 2.06
C ILE A 59 -1.66 12.94 2.70
N ILE A 60 -2.08 13.26 3.93
CA ILE A 60 -3.15 12.55 4.64
C ILE A 60 -4.46 12.57 3.83
N LYS A 61 -4.80 13.71 3.22
CA LYS A 61 -6.05 13.93 2.48
C LYS A 61 -6.01 13.40 1.04
N MET A 62 -4.84 13.19 0.48
CA MET A 62 -4.67 12.68 -0.88
C MET A 62 -5.01 11.18 -0.95
N SER A 63 -5.54 10.76 -2.10
CA SER A 63 -5.66 9.32 -2.40
C SER A 63 -4.29 8.69 -2.56
N LEU A 64 -4.16 7.38 -2.29
CA LEU A 64 -2.89 6.67 -2.43
C LEU A 64 -2.24 6.90 -3.81
N LYS A 65 -3.03 6.80 -4.89
CA LYS A 65 -2.55 7.05 -6.26
C LYS A 65 -1.89 8.43 -6.38
N GLN A 66 -2.56 9.48 -5.90
CA GLN A 66 -2.03 10.84 -5.99
C GLN A 66 -0.75 11.01 -5.16
N VAL A 67 -0.66 10.34 -4.00
CA VAL A 67 0.57 10.37 -3.18
C VAL A 67 1.72 9.69 -3.94
N ILE A 68 1.47 8.51 -4.54
CA ILE A 68 2.48 7.80 -5.33
C ILE A 68 2.98 8.66 -6.50
N GLU A 69 2.06 9.22 -7.30
CA GLU A 69 2.41 10.02 -8.48
C GLU A 69 3.20 11.28 -8.14
N LYS A 70 2.89 11.91 -6.98
CA LYS A 70 3.49 13.20 -6.60
C LYS A 70 4.79 13.06 -5.80
N TYR A 71 4.88 12.10 -4.88
CA TYR A 71 5.97 12.07 -3.89
C TYR A 71 7.01 10.96 -4.15
N ILE A 72 6.67 9.92 -4.92
CA ILE A 72 7.64 8.88 -5.31
C ILE A 72 8.35 9.33 -6.57
N LYS A 73 9.66 9.58 -6.48
CA LYS A 73 10.48 10.09 -7.60
C LYS A 73 11.13 8.99 -8.43
N ASP A 74 11.40 7.85 -7.83
CA ASP A 74 11.93 6.68 -8.52
C ASP A 74 10.83 6.09 -9.41
N GLU A 75 11.05 6.07 -10.73
CA GLU A 75 10.01 5.68 -11.69
C GLU A 75 9.69 4.19 -11.65
N ASP A 76 10.66 3.33 -11.33
CA ASP A 76 10.44 1.89 -11.19
C ASP A 76 9.57 1.61 -9.95
N LEU A 77 9.93 2.23 -8.82
CA LEU A 77 9.15 2.13 -7.58
C LEU A 77 7.76 2.71 -7.74
N LYS A 78 7.63 3.87 -8.42
CA LYS A 78 6.33 4.48 -8.73
C LYS A 78 5.47 3.53 -9.57
N THR A 79 6.04 2.93 -10.61
CA THR A 79 5.34 1.98 -11.48
C THR A 79 4.83 0.78 -10.70
N PHE A 80 5.69 0.19 -9.86
CA PHE A 80 5.31 -0.93 -9.00
C PHE A 80 4.22 -0.55 -7.99
N ALA A 81 4.38 0.55 -7.28
CA ALA A 81 3.43 1.01 -6.28
C ALA A 81 2.05 1.32 -6.89
N LEU A 82 2.02 1.93 -8.08
CA LEU A 82 0.76 2.14 -8.81
C LEU A 82 0.11 0.83 -9.19
N ALA A 83 0.86 -0.14 -9.73
CA ALA A 83 0.33 -1.46 -10.07
C ALA A 83 -0.27 -2.16 -8.84
N SER A 84 0.43 -2.18 -7.70
CA SER A 84 -0.06 -2.74 -6.45
C SER A 84 -1.30 -2.00 -5.93
N ALA A 85 -1.34 -0.67 -6.05
CA ALA A 85 -2.50 0.12 -5.66
C ALA A 85 -3.73 -0.19 -6.52
N TYR A 86 -3.55 -0.42 -7.83
CA TYR A 86 -4.63 -0.80 -8.74
C TYR A 86 -5.13 -2.22 -8.46
N ILE A 87 -4.24 -3.21 -8.36
CA ILE A 87 -4.61 -4.60 -8.08
C ILE A 87 -5.34 -4.71 -6.74
N GLY A 88 -4.79 -4.09 -5.68
CA GLY A 88 -5.43 -4.12 -4.37
C GLY A 88 -6.75 -3.34 -4.29
N ASN A 89 -6.98 -2.37 -5.18
CA ASN A 89 -8.29 -1.71 -5.28
C ASN A 89 -9.33 -2.64 -5.90
N ASP A 90 -8.95 -3.46 -6.87
CA ASP A 90 -9.84 -4.45 -7.49
C ASP A 90 -10.21 -5.61 -6.54
N GLU A 91 -9.33 -6.00 -5.63
CA GLU A 91 -9.62 -7.02 -4.60
C GLU A 91 -10.57 -6.53 -3.49
N GLY A 92 -10.74 -5.20 -3.34
CA GLY A 92 -11.66 -4.60 -2.36
C GLY A 92 -13.07 -4.33 -2.91
N HIS A 93 -13.28 -4.46 -4.23
CA HIS A 93 -14.54 -4.13 -4.89
C HIS A 93 -15.27 -5.39 -5.39
N TYR A 94 -16.61 -5.38 -5.32
CA TYR A 94 -17.48 -6.47 -5.83
C TYR A 94 -17.31 -6.75 -7.34
N TYR A 95 -16.77 -5.78 -8.09
CA TYR A 95 -16.50 -5.86 -9.51
C TYR A 95 -15.05 -5.43 -9.78
N ARG A 96 -14.24 -6.30 -10.41
CA ARG A 96 -12.85 -6.00 -10.79
C ARG A 96 -12.84 -5.06 -11.98
N ASN A 97 -12.22 -3.89 -11.85
CA ASN A 97 -12.16 -2.91 -12.95
C ASN A 97 -11.03 -3.23 -13.94
N ASN A 98 -9.98 -3.96 -13.55
CA ASN A 98 -8.92 -4.45 -14.44
C ASN A 98 -8.78 -5.98 -14.40
N PRO A 99 -9.69 -6.73 -15.05
CA PRO A 99 -9.65 -8.20 -15.08
C PRO A 99 -8.37 -8.77 -15.74
N ASP A 100 -7.74 -8.03 -16.66
CA ASP A 100 -6.58 -8.49 -17.45
C ASP A 100 -5.21 -8.31 -16.77
N LYS A 101 -5.16 -7.84 -15.51
CA LYS A 101 -3.90 -7.61 -14.77
C LYS A 101 -3.62 -8.63 -13.67
N GLY A 102 -4.38 -9.73 -13.64
CA GLY A 102 -4.07 -10.87 -12.78
C GLY A 102 -2.81 -11.60 -13.27
N PHE A 103 -1.96 -12.04 -12.34
CA PHE A 103 -0.84 -12.92 -12.66
C PHE A 103 -1.39 -14.28 -13.14
N THR A 104 -1.17 -14.60 -14.42
CA THR A 104 -1.08 -15.99 -14.91
C THR A 104 0.34 -16.49 -14.80
#